data_AF-A0A0V1F8P7-F1
#
_entry.id   AF-A0A0V1F8P7-F1
#
_cell.length_a   1.000
_cell.length_b   1.000
_cell.length_c   1.000
_cell.angle_alpha   90.00
_cell.angle_beta   90.00
_cell.angle_gamma   90.00
#
_symmetry.space_group_name_H-M   'P 1'
#
loop_
_entity.id
_entity.type
_entity.pdbx_description
1 polymer ?
#
loop_
_entity_poly.entity_id
_entity_poly.type
_entity_poly.pdbx_seq_one_letter_code
_entity_poly.pdbx_strand_id
1 'polypeptide(L)'
;MSCIVKTIQHAFFKRAKKFQLRCFCDEAEFLPSEKIRNIGISAHIDSGKTTVTERILYYAGRIKEMHEVKGKDQVGATMDFMELERQRGITIQSAATYVHWKNVMVNIIDTPGHVDFTVEVERALRVLDGAVLILCGVAGVQSQTFTVYRQINRYNVPFIAFVNKLDRQNANAHRVLNSMREILAHRPCGAKASAVTDVNSCSRWRRLVCGAVSFTFPIIDNCASSNGAFLLALHLAQEKRRNKKFMLVKQVRHIRIRLSFSALLLILHFIFRKRLGLNAAFLHLPIGTENNFSGLVDIINQHALFFDGPQGEVIRKDEIPKEMRAESQDRLFELIEHVSNVDDILGDLFLLEKKPTADQLQAAIRRAVLSRKFVPVCLGSALKNKGVQPLLDAVINYLPNPSEVENLANIEIDMNVSSAGCSRTSNESR
;
A
#
# COMPACT_ATOMS: atom_id res chain seq x y z
N MET A 1 15.72 -23.02 1.87
CA MET A 1 14.82 -22.83 3.04
C MET A 1 15.56 -22.46 4.33
N SER A 2 16.67 -23.11 4.71
CA SER A 2 17.34 -22.86 6.00
C SER A 2 17.88 -21.42 6.17
N CYS A 3 18.42 -20.78 5.13
CA CYS A 3 18.88 -19.39 5.24
C CYS A 3 17.74 -18.38 5.38
N ILE A 4 16.64 -18.52 4.63
CA ILE A 4 15.50 -17.58 4.68
C ILE A 4 14.79 -17.67 6.02
N VAL A 5 14.56 -18.90 6.53
CA VAL A 5 13.99 -19.09 7.87
C VAL A 5 14.94 -18.54 8.94
N LYS A 6 16.26 -18.68 8.79
CA LYS A 6 17.24 -18.11 9.73
C LYS A 6 17.27 -16.58 9.69
N THR A 7 17.17 -15.93 8.53
CA THR A 7 17.14 -14.47 8.44
C THR A 7 15.84 -13.90 9.01
N ILE A 8 14.71 -14.55 8.76
CA ILE A 8 13.41 -14.15 9.33
C ILE A 8 13.39 -14.42 10.85
N GLN A 9 13.93 -15.55 11.32
CA GLN A 9 14.11 -15.81 12.75
C GLN A 9 15.04 -14.78 13.41
N HIS A 10 16.11 -14.36 12.74
CA HIS A 10 17.03 -13.34 13.26
C HIS A 10 16.34 -11.98 13.41
N ALA A 11 15.47 -11.60 12.48
CA ALA A 11 14.67 -10.38 12.56
C ALA A 11 13.65 -10.43 13.71
N PHE A 12 13.05 -11.59 13.98
CA PHE A 12 12.12 -11.80 15.10
C PHE A 12 12.81 -11.78 16.49
N PHE A 13 14.11 -12.08 16.59
CA PHE A 13 14.81 -12.31 17.87
C PHE A 13 15.66 -11.14 18.38
N LYS A 14 15.21 -9.87 18.20
CA LYS A 14 15.82 -8.70 18.86
C LYS A 14 15.67 -8.67 20.40
N ARG A 15 15.12 -9.72 21.04
CA ARG A 15 14.82 -9.77 22.48
C ARG A 15 15.70 -10.70 23.33
N ALA A 16 16.60 -11.50 22.76
CA ALA A 16 17.49 -12.34 23.57
C ALA A 16 18.79 -11.58 23.91
N LYS A 17 18.78 -10.77 24.98
CA LYS A 17 19.95 -10.03 25.49
C LYS A 17 21.12 -10.90 26.02
N LYS A 18 21.06 -12.23 25.86
CA LYS A 18 22.15 -13.17 26.18
C LYS A 18 21.86 -14.50 25.48
N PHE A 19 22.17 -14.59 24.19
CA PHE A 19 22.37 -15.89 23.55
C PHE A 19 23.70 -15.86 22.82
N GLN A 20 24.67 -16.58 23.38
CA GLN A 20 25.95 -16.87 22.76
C GLN A 20 25.69 -17.86 21.62
N LEU A 21 25.28 -17.35 20.46
CA LEU A 21 25.14 -18.17 19.26
C LEU A 21 26.54 -18.47 18.74
N ARG A 22 26.97 -19.74 18.88
CA ARG A 22 28.14 -20.26 18.18
C ARG A 22 27.98 -19.94 16.69
N CYS A 23 28.95 -19.20 16.15
CA CYS A 23 29.05 -18.88 14.73
C CYS A 23 29.00 -20.17 13.92
N PHE A 24 27.87 -20.41 13.26
CA PHE A 24 27.78 -21.34 12.14
C PHE A 24 27.72 -20.47 10.89
N CYS A 25 28.84 -20.46 10.15
CA CYS A 25 29.18 -19.68 8.95
C CYS A 25 30.12 -18.50 9.23
N ASP A 26 31.37 -18.65 8.81
CA ASP A 26 32.47 -17.68 8.96
C ASP A 26 32.36 -16.44 8.03
N GLU A 27 31.27 -16.30 7.27
CA GLU A 27 31.05 -15.16 6.34
C GLU A 27 29.61 -14.60 6.40
N ALA A 28 28.97 -14.61 7.58
CA ALA A 28 27.72 -13.86 7.74
C ALA A 28 28.05 -12.36 7.90
N GLU A 29 28.13 -11.62 6.79
CA GLU A 29 28.13 -10.15 6.84
C GLU A 29 26.94 -9.68 7.67
N PHE A 30 27.22 -9.05 8.81
CA PHE A 30 26.20 -8.53 9.71
C PHE A 30 25.52 -7.33 9.04
N LEU A 31 24.38 -7.57 8.39
CA LEU A 31 23.59 -6.51 7.80
C LEU A 31 22.73 -5.83 8.88
N PRO A 32 22.78 -4.48 8.98
CA PRO A 32 21.90 -3.76 9.90
C PRO A 32 20.43 -3.95 9.50
N SER A 33 19.52 -3.96 10.48
CA SER A 33 18.09 -4.18 10.22
C SER A 33 17.49 -3.15 9.25
N GLU A 34 18.03 -1.93 9.22
CA GLU A 34 17.64 -0.86 8.31
C GLU A 34 17.88 -1.19 6.82
N LYS A 35 18.80 -2.12 6.53
CA LYS A 35 19.14 -2.58 5.18
C LYS A 35 18.44 -3.88 4.79
N ILE A 36 17.41 -4.27 5.53
CA ILE A 36 16.59 -5.45 5.21
C ILE A 36 15.17 -4.99 4.87
N ARG A 37 14.55 -5.62 3.87
CA ARG A 37 13.14 -5.47 3.51
C ARG A 37 12.51 -6.83 3.33
N ASN A 38 11.43 -7.13 4.05
CA ASN A 38 10.66 -8.36 3.86
C ASN A 38 9.35 -8.00 3.14
N ILE A 39 9.24 -8.39 1.87
CA ILE A 39 8.11 -8.02 1.01
C ILE A 39 7.37 -9.24 0.46
N GLY A 40 6.05 -9.13 0.36
CA GLY A 40 5.22 -10.07 -0.40
C GLY A 40 4.76 -9.48 -1.72
N ILE A 41 4.75 -10.29 -2.77
CA ILE A 41 4.14 -9.93 -4.04
C ILE A 41 2.76 -10.58 -4.11
N SER A 42 1.71 -9.76 -4.13
CA SER A 42 0.31 -10.23 -4.13
C SER A 42 -0.49 -9.55 -5.24
N ALA A 43 -1.43 -10.28 -5.85
CA ALA A 43 -2.19 -9.81 -7.00
C ALA A 43 -3.32 -10.78 -7.37
N HIS A 44 -4.23 -10.32 -8.22
CA HIS A 44 -5.21 -11.18 -8.90
C HIS A 44 -4.53 -12.19 -9.87
N ILE A 45 -5.30 -13.19 -10.30
CA ILE A 45 -4.91 -14.16 -11.33
C ILE A 45 -4.47 -13.41 -12.60
N ASP A 46 -3.47 -13.95 -13.29
CA ASP A 46 -2.94 -13.39 -14.54
C ASP A 46 -2.55 -11.90 -14.48
N SER A 47 -2.23 -11.36 -13.30
CA SER A 47 -1.73 -9.97 -13.17
C SER A 47 -0.22 -9.86 -13.43
N GLY A 48 0.48 -11.00 -13.55
CA GLY A 48 1.91 -11.08 -13.82
C GLY A 48 2.80 -11.00 -12.56
N LYS A 49 2.36 -11.61 -11.44
CA LYS A 49 3.17 -11.71 -10.20
C LYS A 49 4.51 -12.38 -10.45
N THR A 50 4.46 -13.63 -10.90
CA THR A 50 5.64 -14.45 -11.18
C THR A 50 6.56 -13.78 -12.19
N THR A 51 5.99 -13.15 -13.23
CA THR A 51 6.77 -12.36 -14.21
C THR A 51 7.50 -11.18 -13.55
N VAL A 52 6.83 -10.42 -12.68
CA VAL A 52 7.48 -9.32 -11.93
C VAL A 52 8.59 -9.87 -11.03
N THR A 53 8.32 -10.94 -10.29
CA THR A 53 9.31 -11.60 -9.42
C THR A 53 10.55 -12.05 -10.21
N GLU A 54 10.34 -12.65 -11.38
CA GLU A 54 11.42 -13.11 -12.25
C GLU A 54 12.26 -11.96 -12.82
N ARG A 55 11.63 -10.85 -13.22
CA ARG A 55 12.37 -9.64 -13.63
C ARG A 55 13.18 -9.05 -12.46
N ILE A 56 12.63 -9.04 -11.25
CA ILE A 56 13.35 -8.57 -10.06
C ILE A 56 14.61 -9.43 -9.82
N LEU A 57 14.49 -10.75 -9.94
CA LEU A 57 15.61 -11.67 -9.78
C LEU A 57 16.69 -11.47 -10.85
N TYR A 58 16.30 -11.17 -12.08
CA TYR A 58 17.23 -10.85 -13.17
C TYR A 58 17.99 -9.56 -12.91
N TYR A 59 17.28 -8.46 -12.61
CA TYR A 59 17.94 -7.17 -12.39
C TYR A 59 18.86 -7.15 -11.17
N ALA A 60 18.56 -7.98 -10.16
CA ALA A 60 19.44 -8.17 -9.01
C ALA A 60 20.62 -9.14 -9.28
N GLY A 61 20.76 -9.67 -10.50
CA GLY A 61 21.84 -10.56 -10.90
C GLY A 61 21.74 -11.98 -10.33
N ARG A 62 20.58 -12.41 -9.81
CA ARG A 62 20.37 -13.77 -9.30
C ARG A 62 20.16 -14.78 -10.42
N ILE A 63 19.48 -14.36 -11.48
CA ILE A 63 19.16 -15.19 -12.64
C ILE A 63 19.88 -14.59 -13.86
N LYS A 64 20.46 -15.44 -14.71
CA LYS A 64 21.17 -15.03 -15.93
C LYS A 64 20.26 -14.85 -17.14
N GLU A 65 19.16 -15.59 -17.20
CA GLU A 65 18.23 -15.60 -18.33
C GLU A 65 16.80 -15.67 -17.82
N MET A 66 15.92 -14.88 -18.40
CA MET A 66 14.54 -14.79 -17.93
C MET A 66 13.61 -15.60 -18.80
N HIS A 67 12.71 -16.33 -18.16
CA HIS A 67 11.74 -17.16 -18.85
C HIS A 67 10.32 -16.60 -18.67
N GLU A 68 9.41 -16.99 -19.56
CA GLU A 68 7.99 -16.64 -19.41
C GLU A 68 7.22 -17.83 -18.83
N VAL A 69 6.25 -17.54 -17.96
CA VAL A 69 5.39 -18.55 -17.31
C VAL A 69 4.67 -19.44 -18.34
N LYS A 70 4.27 -18.89 -19.49
CA LYS A 70 3.66 -19.63 -20.62
C LYS A 70 4.48 -19.45 -21.91
N GLY A 71 5.80 -19.44 -21.78
CA GLY A 71 6.72 -19.33 -22.91
C GLY A 71 6.73 -20.58 -23.78
N LYS A 72 7.17 -20.43 -25.04
CA LYS A 72 7.38 -21.55 -25.97
C LYS A 72 8.54 -22.46 -25.54
N ASP A 73 9.39 -21.98 -24.66
CA ASP A 73 10.67 -22.60 -24.31
C ASP A 73 10.53 -23.79 -23.35
N GLN A 74 9.33 -24.11 -22.87
CA GLN A 74 9.00 -25.20 -21.92
C GLN A 74 9.74 -25.17 -20.55
N VAL A 75 10.71 -24.27 -20.36
CA VAL A 75 11.46 -24.11 -19.10
C VAL A 75 10.55 -23.56 -17.97
N GLY A 76 9.70 -22.59 -18.30
CA GLY A 76 8.81 -21.92 -17.34
C GLY A 76 9.55 -20.97 -16.39
N ALA A 77 8.78 -20.25 -15.57
CA ALA A 77 9.34 -19.30 -14.62
C ALA A 77 10.11 -20.00 -13.49
N THR A 78 11.22 -19.41 -13.04
CA THR A 78 12.09 -20.01 -12.01
C THR A 78 11.39 -20.22 -10.66
N MET A 79 10.37 -19.41 -10.35
CA MET A 79 9.65 -19.46 -9.08
C MET A 79 8.60 -20.57 -9.01
N ASP A 80 8.12 -21.06 -10.17
CA ASP A 80 7.16 -22.15 -10.26
C ASP A 80 7.94 -23.48 -10.29
N PHE A 81 8.14 -24.09 -9.12
CA PHE A 81 8.94 -25.31 -8.98
C PHE A 81 8.16 -26.57 -9.36
N MET A 82 6.84 -26.56 -9.19
CA MET A 82 6.02 -27.73 -9.47
C MET A 82 5.70 -27.84 -10.96
N GLU A 83 5.65 -29.08 -11.46
CA GLU A 83 5.22 -29.34 -12.84
C GLU A 83 3.79 -28.84 -13.10
N LEU A 84 2.88 -28.98 -12.13
CA LEU A 84 1.50 -28.50 -12.26
C LEU A 84 1.42 -26.98 -12.37
N GLU A 85 2.32 -26.25 -11.69
CA GLU A 85 2.40 -24.79 -11.76
C GLU A 85 2.87 -24.36 -13.16
N ARG A 86 3.92 -24.99 -13.69
CA ARG A 86 4.45 -24.70 -15.04
C ARG A 86 3.43 -25.05 -16.13
N GLN A 87 2.73 -26.18 -16.00
CA GLN A 87 1.74 -26.62 -16.99
C GLN A 87 0.52 -25.70 -17.03
N ARG A 88 0.01 -25.28 -15.86
CA ARG A 88 -1.20 -24.42 -15.77
C ARG A 88 -0.86 -22.93 -15.86
N GLY A 89 0.40 -22.57 -15.62
CA GLY A 89 0.88 -21.20 -15.48
C GLY A 89 0.21 -20.47 -14.32
N ILE A 90 0.05 -21.17 -13.18
CA ILE A 90 -0.47 -20.62 -11.93
C ILE A 90 0.51 -20.91 -10.81
N THR A 91 0.65 -19.99 -9.87
CA THR A 91 1.39 -20.21 -8.63
C THR A 91 0.45 -20.84 -7.61
N ILE A 92 0.82 -22.01 -7.09
CA ILE A 92 0.09 -22.77 -6.09
C ILE A 92 0.72 -22.55 -4.73
N GLN A 93 2.03 -22.77 -4.63
CA GLN A 93 2.78 -22.61 -3.39
C GLN A 93 3.54 -21.28 -3.33
N SER A 94 3.55 -20.69 -2.14
CA SER A 94 4.33 -19.48 -1.90
C SER A 94 5.84 -19.78 -1.94
N ALA A 95 6.54 -19.19 -2.90
CA ALA A 95 7.98 -19.33 -3.06
C ALA A 95 8.71 -18.15 -2.42
N ALA A 96 9.74 -18.44 -1.61
CA ALA A 96 10.55 -17.43 -0.93
C ALA A 96 11.96 -17.35 -1.53
N THR A 97 12.42 -16.13 -1.83
CA THR A 97 13.73 -15.83 -2.41
C THR A 97 14.31 -14.54 -1.81
N TYR A 98 15.58 -14.25 -2.07
CA TYR A 98 16.23 -13.02 -1.62
C TYR A 98 17.14 -12.42 -2.69
N VAL A 99 17.18 -11.10 -2.74
CA VAL A 99 17.98 -10.32 -3.69
C VAL A 99 18.72 -9.19 -2.98
N HIS A 100 19.84 -8.76 -3.55
CA HIS A 100 20.54 -7.55 -3.13
C HIS A 100 20.27 -6.45 -4.15
N TRP A 101 19.66 -5.35 -3.72
CA TRP A 101 19.41 -4.17 -4.56
C TRP A 101 19.94 -2.93 -3.85
N LYS A 102 20.86 -2.18 -4.48
CA LYS A 102 21.46 -0.95 -3.92
C LYS A 102 21.92 -1.07 -2.46
N ASN A 103 22.65 -2.15 -2.14
CA ASN A 103 23.16 -2.44 -0.78
C ASN A 103 22.06 -2.71 0.28
N VAL A 104 20.85 -3.08 -0.15
CA VAL A 104 19.73 -3.51 0.70
C VAL A 104 19.37 -4.94 0.33
N MET A 105 19.19 -5.79 1.33
CA MET A 105 18.69 -7.14 1.17
C MET A 105 17.15 -7.11 1.13
N VAL A 106 16.58 -7.57 0.02
CA VAL A 106 15.13 -7.68 -0.15
C VAL A 106 14.77 -9.17 -0.17
N ASN A 107 14.05 -9.60 0.86
CA ASN A 107 13.45 -10.92 0.95
C ASN A 107 12.06 -10.86 0.32
N ILE A 108 11.82 -11.71 -0.68
CA ILE A 108 10.61 -11.71 -1.48
C ILE A 108 9.86 -13.02 -1.25
N ILE A 109 8.57 -12.91 -0.97
CA ILE A 109 7.64 -14.04 -0.98
C ILE A 109 6.66 -13.83 -2.13
N ASP A 110 6.73 -14.69 -3.15
CA ASP A 110 5.74 -14.71 -4.21
C ASP A 110 4.50 -15.48 -3.70
N THR A 111 3.34 -14.83 -3.73
CA THR A 111 2.11 -15.40 -3.14
C THR A 111 1.14 -15.85 -4.24
N PRO A 112 0.39 -16.95 -4.03
CA PRO A 112 -0.60 -17.38 -5.00
C PRO A 112 -1.73 -16.33 -5.13
N GLY A 113 -2.25 -16.17 -6.34
CA GLY A 113 -3.31 -15.17 -6.63
C GLY A 113 -4.71 -15.72 -6.73
N HIS A 114 -4.86 -17.05 -6.62
CA HIS A 114 -6.14 -17.72 -6.77
C HIS A 114 -6.89 -17.72 -5.43
N VAL A 115 -8.22 -17.65 -5.50
CA VAL A 115 -9.09 -17.66 -4.31
C VAL A 115 -8.95 -18.95 -3.49
N ASP A 116 -8.63 -20.06 -4.15
CA ASP A 116 -8.48 -21.38 -3.52
C ASP A 116 -7.25 -21.45 -2.60
N PHE A 117 -6.24 -20.60 -2.82
CA PHE A 117 -4.99 -20.60 -2.06
C PHE A 117 -4.90 -19.42 -1.09
N THR A 118 -6.04 -18.87 -0.67
CA THR A 118 -6.11 -17.74 0.27
C THR A 118 -5.41 -18.00 1.60
N VAL A 119 -5.39 -19.25 2.07
CA VAL A 119 -4.69 -19.65 3.31
C VAL A 119 -3.18 -19.38 3.20
N GLU A 120 -2.59 -19.62 2.04
CA GLU A 120 -1.17 -19.34 1.83
C GLU A 120 -0.87 -17.84 1.82
N VAL A 121 -1.72 -17.06 1.15
CA VAL A 121 -1.62 -15.60 1.15
C VAL A 121 -1.69 -15.05 2.58
N GLU A 122 -2.61 -15.57 3.41
CA GLU A 122 -2.70 -15.17 4.82
C GLU A 122 -1.46 -15.56 5.64
N ARG A 123 -0.87 -16.74 5.40
CA ARG A 123 0.37 -17.16 6.06
C ARG A 123 1.53 -16.26 5.69
N ALA A 124 1.66 -15.90 4.41
CA ALA A 124 2.69 -14.98 3.95
C ALA A 124 2.52 -13.60 4.60
N LEU A 125 1.32 -13.01 4.53
CA LEU A 125 1.06 -11.65 5.06
C LEU A 125 1.31 -11.50 6.57
N ARG A 126 1.29 -12.59 7.36
CA ARG A 126 1.63 -12.56 8.79
C ARG A 126 3.13 -12.41 9.07
N VAL A 127 3.98 -12.78 8.11
CA VAL A 127 5.44 -12.80 8.25
C VAL A 127 6.07 -11.58 7.59
N LEU A 128 5.33 -10.91 6.70
CA LEU A 128 5.83 -9.83 5.86
C LEU A 128 5.68 -8.47 6.54
N ASP A 129 6.72 -7.65 6.41
CA ASP A 129 6.71 -6.27 6.89
C ASP A 129 6.04 -5.33 5.88
N GLY A 130 6.08 -5.65 4.59
CA GLY A 130 5.44 -4.88 3.52
C GLY A 130 4.92 -5.75 2.38
N ALA A 131 4.07 -5.17 1.52
CA ALA A 131 3.54 -5.86 0.36
C ALA A 131 3.57 -5.00 -0.91
N VAL A 132 3.62 -5.66 -2.08
CA VAL A 132 3.44 -5.06 -3.40
C VAL A 132 2.17 -5.65 -4.00
N LEU A 133 1.15 -4.82 -4.16
CA LEU A 133 -0.11 -5.18 -4.78
C LEU A 133 -0.04 -4.92 -6.29
N ILE A 134 0.05 -5.98 -7.09
CA ILE A 134 0.08 -5.85 -8.55
C ILE A 134 -1.35 -5.79 -9.10
N LEU A 135 -1.60 -4.82 -9.98
CA LEU A 135 -2.86 -4.59 -10.68
C LEU A 135 -2.63 -4.67 -12.19
N CYS A 136 -3.63 -5.13 -12.94
CA CYS A 136 -3.57 -5.17 -14.40
C CYS A 136 -4.11 -3.87 -15.00
N GLY A 137 -3.35 -3.21 -15.88
CA GLY A 137 -3.77 -1.99 -16.58
C GLY A 137 -5.03 -2.16 -17.46
N VAL A 138 -5.27 -3.39 -17.94
CA VAL A 138 -6.41 -3.73 -18.81
C VAL A 138 -7.63 -4.20 -18.00
N ALA A 139 -7.43 -5.07 -17.01
CA ALA A 139 -8.54 -5.62 -16.23
C ALA A 139 -8.99 -4.69 -15.10
N GLY A 140 -8.11 -3.81 -14.62
CA GLY A 140 -8.38 -2.92 -13.49
C GLY A 140 -8.47 -3.68 -12.17
N VAL A 141 -9.28 -3.13 -11.25
CA VAL A 141 -9.50 -3.72 -9.93
C VAL A 141 -10.60 -4.77 -10.02
N GLN A 142 -10.27 -6.01 -9.67
CA GLN A 142 -11.20 -7.15 -9.74
C GLN A 142 -11.64 -7.58 -8.33
N SER A 143 -12.66 -8.43 -8.26
CA SER A 143 -13.21 -8.94 -6.98
C SER A 143 -12.17 -9.63 -6.10
N GLN A 144 -11.21 -10.33 -6.69
CA GLN A 144 -10.15 -11.00 -5.91
C GLN A 144 -9.03 -10.02 -5.50
N THR A 145 -8.83 -8.91 -6.23
CA THR A 145 -7.99 -7.82 -5.74
C THR A 145 -8.53 -7.28 -4.43
N PHE A 146 -9.86 -7.20 -4.29
CA PHE A 146 -10.51 -6.77 -3.06
C PHE A 146 -10.30 -7.76 -1.90
N THR A 147 -10.28 -9.07 -2.16
CA THR A 147 -9.99 -10.06 -1.10
C THR A 147 -8.55 -9.95 -0.62
N VAL A 148 -7.58 -9.81 -1.54
CA VAL A 148 -6.17 -9.59 -1.19
C VAL A 148 -5.99 -8.29 -0.40
N TYR A 149 -6.61 -7.19 -0.85
CA TYR A 149 -6.58 -5.91 -0.13
C TYR A 149 -7.18 -6.02 1.28
N ARG A 150 -8.28 -6.77 1.45
CA ARG A 150 -8.85 -7.05 2.78
C ARG A 150 -7.89 -7.81 3.68
N GLN A 151 -7.13 -8.77 3.13
CA GLN A 151 -6.14 -9.52 3.89
C GLN A 151 -4.96 -8.63 4.31
N ILE A 152 -4.43 -7.81 3.40
CA ILE A 152 -3.37 -6.83 3.70
C ILE A 152 -3.80 -5.90 4.84
N ASN A 153 -5.02 -5.36 4.76
CA ASN A 153 -5.57 -4.51 5.81
C ASN A 153 -5.82 -5.23 7.13
N ARG A 154 -6.25 -6.50 7.10
CA ARG A 154 -6.46 -7.31 8.31
C ARG A 154 -5.18 -7.49 9.11
N TYR A 155 -4.06 -7.71 8.43
CA TYR A 155 -2.75 -7.88 9.06
C TYR A 155 -1.97 -6.57 9.21
N ASN A 156 -2.58 -5.42 8.91
CA ASN A 156 -1.96 -4.11 9.05
C ASN A 156 -0.64 -3.96 8.27
N VAL A 157 -0.52 -4.60 7.10
CA VAL A 157 0.71 -4.57 6.29
C VAL A 157 0.69 -3.33 5.37
N PRO A 158 1.69 -2.43 5.43
CA PRO A 158 1.84 -1.34 4.47
C PRO A 158 2.17 -1.88 3.08
N PHE A 159 1.60 -1.27 2.04
CA PHE A 159 1.78 -1.76 0.68
C PHE A 159 1.91 -0.66 -0.37
N ILE A 160 2.56 -1.02 -1.47
CA ILE A 160 2.69 -0.21 -2.69
C ILE A 160 1.84 -0.88 -3.78
N ALA A 161 1.13 -0.10 -4.59
CA ALA A 161 0.43 -0.63 -5.75
C ALA A 161 1.30 -0.53 -7.00
N PHE A 162 1.30 -1.57 -7.84
CA PHE A 162 2.01 -1.58 -9.12
C PHE A 162 1.05 -1.92 -10.26
N VAL A 163 0.82 -0.99 -11.18
CA VAL A 163 0.00 -1.23 -12.37
C VAL A 163 0.89 -1.79 -13.48
N ASN A 164 0.68 -3.06 -13.78
CA ASN A 164 1.41 -3.83 -14.77
C ASN A 164 0.64 -3.92 -16.10
N LYS A 165 1.28 -4.44 -17.14
CA LYS A 165 0.71 -4.72 -18.47
C LYS A 165 0.25 -3.45 -19.21
N LEU A 166 0.95 -2.34 -19.02
CA LEU A 166 0.67 -1.08 -19.74
C LEU A 166 1.01 -1.12 -21.23
N ASP A 167 1.69 -2.18 -21.67
CA ASP A 167 2.01 -2.48 -23.07
C ASP A 167 0.82 -3.09 -23.84
N ARG A 168 -0.24 -3.53 -23.16
CA ARG A 168 -1.38 -4.17 -23.81
C ARG A 168 -2.38 -3.15 -24.34
N GLN A 169 -3.10 -3.54 -25.40
CA GLN A 169 -4.22 -2.78 -25.92
C GLN A 169 -5.28 -2.52 -24.83
N ASN A 170 -5.85 -1.32 -24.83
CA ASN A 170 -6.81 -0.84 -23.82
C ASN A 170 -6.25 -0.72 -22.40
N ALA A 171 -4.93 -0.75 -22.21
CA ALA A 171 -4.34 -0.47 -20.91
C ALA A 171 -4.50 1.01 -20.55
N ASN A 172 -5.13 1.29 -19.41
CA ASN A 172 -5.36 2.67 -18.95
C ASN A 172 -5.07 2.77 -17.46
N ALA A 173 -3.93 3.36 -17.12
CA ALA A 173 -3.49 3.54 -15.74
C ALA A 173 -4.46 4.40 -14.92
N HIS A 174 -4.95 5.51 -15.48
CA HIS A 174 -5.86 6.44 -14.79
C HIS A 174 -7.16 5.77 -14.38
N ARG A 175 -7.72 4.93 -15.25
CA ARG A 175 -8.90 4.13 -14.92
C ARG A 175 -8.63 3.21 -13.73
N VAL A 176 -7.48 2.53 -13.70
CA VAL A 176 -7.12 1.66 -12.57
C VAL A 176 -7.01 2.45 -11.27
N LEU A 177 -6.38 3.63 -11.29
CA LEU A 177 -6.28 4.48 -10.11
C LEU A 177 -7.65 4.94 -9.61
N ASN A 178 -8.54 5.37 -10.51
CA ASN A 178 -9.89 5.78 -10.14
C ASN A 178 -10.69 4.59 -9.56
N SER A 179 -10.64 3.43 -10.20
CA SER A 179 -11.26 2.21 -9.68
C SER A 179 -10.69 1.80 -8.32
N MET A 180 -9.38 1.96 -8.11
CA MET A 180 -8.72 1.69 -6.83
C MET A 180 -9.22 2.64 -5.74
N ARG A 181 -9.34 3.93 -6.03
CA ARG A 181 -9.88 4.94 -5.13
C ARG A 181 -11.34 4.68 -4.77
N GLU A 182 -12.14 4.21 -5.71
CA GLU A 182 -13.58 3.95 -5.52
C GLU A 182 -13.87 2.62 -4.82
N ILE A 183 -13.25 1.53 -5.26
CA ILE A 183 -13.59 0.16 -4.83
C ILE A 183 -12.90 -0.18 -3.50
N LEU A 184 -11.65 0.26 -3.31
CA LEU A 184 -10.88 -0.03 -2.09
C LEU A 184 -11.14 0.96 -0.95
N ALA A 185 -11.87 2.05 -1.23
CA ALA A 185 -12.38 3.01 -0.26
C ALA A 185 -13.36 2.43 0.75
N HIS A 186 -14.08 1.37 0.35
CA HIS A 186 -15.02 0.70 1.23
C HIS A 186 -14.26 -0.02 2.34
N ARG A 187 -13.96 0.73 3.42
CA ARG A 187 -13.57 0.15 4.70
C ARG A 187 -14.62 -0.88 5.07
N PRO A 188 -14.25 -2.17 5.23
CA PRO A 188 -15.14 -3.09 5.91
C PRO A 188 -15.32 -2.55 7.32
N CYS A 189 -16.53 -2.19 7.70
CA CYS A 189 -16.91 -2.02 9.10
C CYS A 189 -16.61 -3.34 9.82
N GLY A 190 -15.45 -3.46 10.47
CA GLY A 190 -15.04 -4.76 11.02
C GLY A 190 -13.67 -4.87 11.68
N ALA A 191 -12.94 -3.77 11.90
CA ALA A 191 -11.75 -3.77 12.75
C ALA A 191 -11.98 -2.84 13.94
N LYS A 192 -12.71 -3.34 14.95
CA LYS A 192 -12.66 -2.76 16.29
C LYS A 192 -11.25 -3.03 16.83
N ALA A 193 -10.43 -1.99 16.94
CA ALA A 193 -9.39 -1.98 17.95
C ALA A 193 -10.11 -1.87 19.31
N SER A 194 -10.06 -2.94 20.10
CA SER A 194 -10.33 -2.94 21.55
C SER A 194 -11.70 -2.39 22.00
N ALA A 195 -12.74 -3.22 21.92
CA ALA A 195 -13.85 -3.27 22.90
C ALA A 195 -14.71 -4.51 22.63
N VAL A 196 -14.40 -5.59 23.36
CA VAL A 196 -15.32 -6.69 23.61
C VAL A 196 -16.40 -6.16 24.55
N THR A 197 -17.63 -6.03 24.06
CA THR A 197 -18.89 -6.38 24.76
C THR A 197 -20.08 -6.17 23.80
N ASP A 198 -20.93 -7.19 23.76
CA ASP A 198 -22.34 -7.23 23.37
C ASP A 198 -22.74 -6.86 21.93
N VAL A 199 -22.80 -7.92 21.14
CA VAL A 199 -23.64 -8.04 19.94
C VAL A 199 -25.03 -8.44 20.42
N ASN A 200 -25.93 -7.49 20.73
CA ASN A 200 -27.39 -7.68 20.78
C ASN A 200 -28.15 -6.37 21.13
N SER A 201 -28.03 -5.32 20.33
CA SER A 201 -29.05 -4.24 20.31
C SER A 201 -28.84 -3.33 19.11
N CYS A 202 -29.44 -3.65 17.96
CA CYS A 202 -29.49 -2.69 16.85
C CYS A 202 -30.87 -2.72 16.18
N SER A 203 -31.83 -2.04 16.82
CA SER A 203 -33.05 -1.52 16.20
C SER A 203 -33.82 -0.65 17.21
N ARG A 204 -33.33 0.56 17.49
CA ARG A 204 -34.14 1.55 18.22
C ARG A 204 -34.05 2.93 17.57
N TRP A 205 -35.19 3.39 17.05
CA TRP A 205 -35.39 4.75 16.56
C TRP A 205 -35.92 5.59 17.73
N ARG A 206 -35.33 6.77 17.98
CA ARG A 206 -35.94 7.76 18.88
C ARG A 206 -36.56 8.89 18.07
N ARG A 207 -37.81 9.21 18.39
CA ARG A 207 -38.57 10.34 17.85
C ARG A 207 -38.37 11.53 18.78
N LEU A 208 -37.79 12.61 18.27
CA LEU A 208 -37.68 13.88 19.00
C LEU A 208 -38.76 14.81 18.46
N VAL A 209 -39.71 15.17 19.31
CA VAL A 209 -40.79 16.12 19.00
C VAL A 209 -40.42 17.45 19.63
N CYS A 210 -40.23 18.48 18.81
CA CYS A 210 -40.02 19.85 19.29
C CYS A 210 -41.06 20.74 18.59
N GLY A 211 -42.22 20.91 19.23
CA GLY A 211 -43.37 21.61 18.64
C GLY A 211 -43.99 20.84 17.45
N ALA A 212 -44.57 21.56 16.49
CA ALA A 212 -45.37 21.00 15.39
C ALA A 212 -44.59 20.25 14.29
N VAL A 213 -43.30 19.95 14.48
CA VAL A 213 -42.49 19.22 13.48
C VAL A 213 -41.77 18.06 14.16
N SER A 214 -41.99 16.85 13.63
CA SER A 214 -41.33 15.63 14.08
C SER A 214 -40.16 15.27 13.17
N PHE A 215 -38.98 15.03 13.74
CA PHE A 215 -37.86 14.43 13.01
C PHE A 215 -37.52 13.06 13.60
N THR A 216 -37.32 12.08 12.72
CA THR A 216 -36.83 10.74 13.06
C THR A 216 -35.41 10.59 12.55
N PHE A 217 -34.48 10.25 13.43
CA PHE A 217 -33.08 9.97 13.07
C PHE A 217 -32.72 8.53 13.49
N PRO A 218 -31.90 7.82 12.70
CA PRO A 218 -31.28 6.58 13.12
C PRO A 218 -30.17 6.89 14.14
N ILE A 219 -30.09 6.10 15.21
CA ILE A 219 -28.98 6.15 16.16
C ILE A 219 -27.75 5.56 15.46
N ILE A 220 -26.74 6.39 15.18
CA ILE A 220 -25.40 5.92 14.84
C ILE A 220 -24.61 6.01 16.14
N ASP A 221 -24.48 4.87 16.85
CA ASP A 221 -23.71 4.81 18.08
C ASP A 221 -22.22 5.03 17.77
N ASN A 222 -21.68 6.07 18.42
CA ASN A 222 -20.28 6.32 18.73
C ASN A 222 -19.25 6.25 17.59
N CYS A 223 -19.12 7.37 16.86
CA CYS A 223 -17.83 7.80 16.31
C CYS A 223 -17.42 9.10 17.01
N ALA A 224 -16.30 9.08 17.74
CA ALA A 224 -15.74 10.18 18.52
C ALA A 224 -15.29 11.42 17.71
N SER A 225 -15.66 11.54 16.44
CA SER A 225 -15.46 12.73 15.60
C SER A 225 -16.72 13.58 15.39
N SER A 226 -17.86 13.20 15.99
CA SER A 226 -19.14 13.91 15.85
C SER A 226 -19.35 15.04 16.85
N ASN A 227 -18.56 15.12 17.93
CA ASN A 227 -18.77 16.15 18.97
C ASN A 227 -18.56 17.58 18.44
N GLY A 228 -17.58 17.80 17.54
CA GLY A 228 -17.33 19.13 16.97
C GLY A 228 -18.43 19.61 16.03
N ALA A 229 -18.92 18.73 15.14
CA ALA A 229 -20.00 19.07 14.21
C ALA A 229 -21.36 19.21 14.92
N PHE A 230 -21.59 18.42 15.97
CA PHE A 230 -22.81 18.50 16.78
C PHE A 230 -22.84 19.78 17.62
N LEU A 231 -21.73 20.15 18.27
CA LEU A 231 -21.60 21.40 19.02
C LEU A 231 -21.70 22.63 18.10
N LEU A 232 -21.09 22.60 16.91
CA LEU A 232 -21.18 23.70 15.94
C LEU A 232 -22.62 23.87 15.43
N ALA A 233 -23.32 22.77 15.13
CA ALA A 233 -24.72 22.81 14.72
C ALA A 233 -25.65 23.32 15.85
N LEU A 234 -25.37 22.95 17.11
CA LEU A 234 -26.12 23.43 18.27
C LEU A 234 -25.84 24.92 18.54
N HIS A 235 -24.58 25.36 18.41
CA HIS A 235 -24.16 26.74 18.58
C HIS A 235 -24.80 27.64 17.52
N LEU A 236 -24.75 27.24 16.24
CA LEU A 236 -25.38 27.96 15.13
C LEU A 236 -26.92 27.99 15.23
N ALA A 237 -27.54 26.92 15.76
CA ALA A 237 -28.98 26.89 16.02
C ALA A 237 -29.39 27.81 17.18
N GLN A 238 -28.53 27.96 18.21
CA GLN A 238 -28.73 28.89 19.31
C GLN A 238 -28.49 30.36 18.89
N GLU A 239 -27.52 30.61 18.01
CA GLU A 239 -27.22 31.95 17.47
C GLU A 239 -28.37 32.49 16.60
N LYS A 240 -29.02 31.60 15.83
CA LYS A 240 -30.22 31.92 15.04
C LYS A 240 -31.43 32.31 15.91
N ARG A 241 -31.50 31.89 17.17
CA ARG A 241 -32.53 32.34 18.13
C ARG A 241 -32.22 33.74 18.70
N ARG A 242 -30.96 34.17 18.77
CA ARG A 242 -30.57 35.45 19.39
C ARG A 242 -30.67 36.64 18.43
N ASN A 243 -30.33 36.49 17.14
CA ASN A 243 -30.29 37.63 16.22
C ASN A 243 -31.50 37.68 15.28
N LYS A 244 -32.65 38.15 15.79
CA LYS A 244 -33.76 38.66 14.97
C LYS A 244 -33.49 40.10 14.54
N LYS A 245 -32.58 40.30 13.59
CA LYS A 245 -32.44 41.46 12.67
C LYS A 245 -31.00 41.52 12.17
N PHE A 246 -30.75 41.00 10.98
CA PHE A 246 -29.69 41.55 10.14
C PHE A 246 -30.25 41.73 8.74
N MET A 247 -30.76 42.94 8.53
CA MET A 247 -31.07 43.53 7.24
C MET A 247 -29.77 44.23 6.80
N LEU A 248 -29.18 43.85 5.66
CA LEU A 248 -28.17 44.67 5.02
C LEU A 248 -28.60 44.92 3.57
N VAL A 249 -29.02 46.16 3.34
CA VAL A 249 -29.39 46.75 2.07
C VAL A 249 -28.15 47.51 1.57
N LYS A 250 -27.56 47.12 0.44
CA LYS A 250 -27.29 47.97 -0.75
C LYS A 250 -26.30 47.33 -1.74
N GLN A 251 -26.71 47.37 -3.01
CA GLN A 251 -25.92 47.46 -4.26
C GLN A 251 -24.90 46.38 -4.61
N VAL A 252 -25.37 45.29 -5.24
CA VAL A 252 -24.84 44.80 -6.53
C VAL A 252 -26.03 44.34 -7.37
N ARG A 253 -26.14 44.86 -8.60
CA ARG A 253 -27.17 44.50 -9.58
C ARG A 253 -26.81 43.17 -10.23
N HIS A 254 -27.82 42.31 -10.36
CA HIS A 254 -27.92 41.04 -11.11
C HIS A 254 -27.21 39.79 -10.55
N ILE A 255 -28.01 38.70 -10.49
CA ILE A 255 -27.73 37.31 -10.07
C ILE A 255 -27.90 37.05 -8.55
N ARG A 256 -29.15 36.83 -8.13
CA ARG A 256 -29.49 36.22 -6.83
C ARG A 256 -29.50 34.69 -6.98
N ILE A 257 -28.40 34.02 -6.62
CA ILE A 257 -28.43 32.58 -6.34
C ILE A 257 -28.68 32.42 -4.83
N ARG A 258 -29.93 32.14 -4.43
CA ARG A 258 -30.26 31.69 -3.07
C ARG A 258 -29.87 30.21 -2.96
N LEU A 259 -28.62 29.91 -2.63
CA LEU A 259 -28.27 28.58 -2.12
C LEU A 259 -28.73 28.52 -0.66
N SER A 260 -29.75 27.71 -0.38
CA SER A 260 -30.19 27.45 0.99
C SER A 260 -29.03 26.85 1.79
N PHE A 261 -28.96 27.11 3.10
CA PHE A 261 -27.95 26.51 3.98
C PHE A 261 -27.96 24.96 3.91
N SER A 262 -29.11 24.36 3.56
CA SER A 262 -29.24 22.94 3.25
C SER A 262 -28.53 22.52 1.96
N ALA A 263 -28.50 23.38 0.92
CA ALA A 263 -27.73 23.15 -0.30
C ALA A 263 -26.23 23.29 -0.03
N LEU A 264 -25.81 24.25 0.81
CA LEU A 264 -24.40 24.36 1.21
C LEU A 264 -23.95 23.16 2.06
N LEU A 265 -24.81 22.68 2.96
CA LEU A 265 -24.56 21.47 3.75
C LEU A 265 -24.59 20.21 2.90
N LEU A 266 -25.46 20.14 1.89
CA LEU A 266 -25.47 19.07 0.88
C LEU A 266 -24.21 19.13 0.02
N ILE A 267 -23.73 20.31 -0.38
CA ILE A 267 -22.48 20.48 -1.12
C ILE A 267 -21.30 20.10 -0.22
N LEU A 268 -21.27 20.51 1.04
CA LEU A 268 -20.23 20.10 2.00
C LEU A 268 -20.29 18.59 2.27
N HIS A 269 -21.47 18.02 2.42
CA HIS A 269 -21.70 16.59 2.58
C HIS A 269 -21.37 15.80 1.30
N PHE A 270 -21.54 16.40 0.11
CA PHE A 270 -21.18 15.81 -1.19
C PHE A 270 -19.65 15.90 -1.43
N ILE A 271 -19.02 17.00 -1.03
CA ILE A 271 -17.56 17.20 -1.02
C ILE A 271 -16.92 16.24 -0.02
N PHE A 272 -17.49 16.06 1.19
CA PHE A 272 -17.00 15.12 2.19
C PHE A 272 -17.29 13.65 1.82
N ARG A 273 -18.43 13.33 1.21
CA ARG A 273 -18.73 11.95 0.75
C ARG A 273 -17.82 11.49 -0.39
N LYS A 274 -17.40 12.38 -1.29
CA LYS A 274 -16.39 12.05 -2.31
C LYS A 274 -14.97 11.87 -1.74
N ARG A 275 -14.71 12.34 -0.51
CA ARG A 275 -13.41 12.24 0.17
C ARG A 275 -13.25 10.98 1.05
N LEU A 276 -14.13 9.99 0.90
CA LEU A 276 -13.99 8.69 1.55
C LEU A 276 -13.20 7.68 0.69
N GLY A 277 -12.50 8.17 -0.35
CA GLY A 277 -11.62 7.41 -1.23
C GLY A 277 -10.44 6.77 -0.50
N LEU A 278 -9.91 5.65 -1.02
CA LEU A 278 -8.55 5.25 -0.66
C LEU A 278 -7.59 6.35 -1.11
N ASN A 279 -6.81 6.93 -0.20
CA ASN A 279 -5.82 7.94 -0.54
C ASN A 279 -4.66 7.27 -1.30
N ALA A 280 -4.72 7.35 -2.62
CA ALA A 280 -3.72 6.80 -3.52
C ALA A 280 -3.42 7.80 -4.62
N ALA A 281 -2.16 7.89 -5.05
CA ALA A 281 -1.73 8.75 -6.15
C ALA A 281 -0.55 8.12 -6.90
N PHE A 282 -0.35 8.55 -8.15
CA PHE A 282 0.75 8.08 -8.97
C PHE A 282 2.10 8.62 -8.50
N LEU A 283 3.12 7.76 -8.54
CA LEU A 283 4.52 8.17 -8.47
C LEU A 283 5.14 8.38 -9.85
N HIS A 284 4.62 7.68 -10.85
CA HIS A 284 5.10 7.70 -12.23
C HIS A 284 3.96 7.95 -13.20
N LEU A 285 4.26 8.54 -14.37
CA LEU A 285 3.35 8.60 -15.51
C LEU A 285 3.91 7.78 -16.68
N PRO A 286 3.07 7.12 -17.49
CA PRO A 286 3.53 6.36 -18.64
C PRO A 286 3.84 7.27 -19.82
N ILE A 287 5.01 7.11 -20.44
CA ILE A 287 5.34 7.79 -21.70
C ILE A 287 4.84 6.92 -22.85
N GLY A 288 3.76 7.35 -23.49
CA GLY A 288 3.04 6.59 -24.49
C GLY A 288 2.16 5.49 -23.89
N THR A 289 1.35 4.87 -24.75
CA THR A 289 0.39 3.82 -24.38
C THR A 289 0.57 2.60 -25.27
N GLU A 290 0.18 1.43 -24.75
CA GLU A 290 0.15 0.18 -25.51
C GLU A 290 1.53 -0.14 -26.14
N ASN A 291 1.57 -0.38 -27.46
CA ASN A 291 2.80 -0.66 -28.20
C ASN A 291 3.79 0.51 -28.20
N ASN A 292 3.32 1.74 -28.01
CA ASN A 292 4.14 2.95 -27.96
C ASN A 292 4.64 3.27 -26.53
N PHE A 293 4.40 2.38 -25.57
CA PHE A 293 4.89 2.54 -24.21
C PHE A 293 6.43 2.49 -24.19
N SER A 294 7.05 3.67 -24.11
CA SER A 294 8.49 3.86 -24.29
C SER A 294 9.23 3.97 -22.95
N GLY A 295 8.64 4.64 -21.97
CA GLY A 295 9.27 4.94 -20.68
C GLY A 295 8.29 5.41 -19.61
N LEU A 296 8.83 5.99 -18.53
CA LEU A 296 8.08 6.53 -17.41
C LEU A 296 8.55 7.94 -17.08
N VAL A 297 7.67 8.82 -16.61
CA VAL A 297 8.05 10.11 -15.99
C VAL A 297 8.04 9.94 -14.48
N ASP A 298 9.14 10.26 -13.82
CA ASP A 298 9.21 10.38 -12.36
C ASP A 298 8.64 11.74 -11.94
N ILE A 299 7.50 11.71 -11.23
CA ILE A 299 6.76 12.91 -10.83
C ILE A 299 7.48 13.63 -9.67
N ILE A 300 8.18 12.90 -8.81
CA ILE A 300 8.82 13.47 -7.63
C ILE A 300 10.08 14.24 -8.04
N ASN A 301 10.92 13.59 -8.84
CA ASN A 301 12.22 14.14 -9.25
C ASN A 301 12.16 14.87 -10.60
N GLN A 302 10.97 14.95 -11.23
CA GLN A 302 10.71 15.71 -12.46
C GLN A 302 11.66 15.37 -13.64
N HIS A 303 11.87 14.09 -13.93
CA HIS A 303 12.64 13.63 -15.09
C HIS A 303 11.99 12.42 -15.77
N ALA A 304 12.31 12.21 -17.05
CA ALA A 304 11.90 11.03 -17.81
C ALA A 304 12.90 9.89 -17.63
N LEU A 305 12.37 8.67 -17.57
CA LEU A 305 13.08 7.40 -17.47
C LEU A 305 12.82 6.60 -18.74
N PHE A 306 13.87 6.38 -19.52
CA PHE A 306 13.88 5.48 -20.67
C PHE A 306 14.64 4.21 -20.33
N PHE A 307 14.13 3.07 -20.79
CA PHE A 307 14.69 1.75 -20.50
C PHE A 307 15.34 1.24 -21.78
N ASP A 308 16.66 1.46 -21.88
CA ASP A 308 17.47 1.10 -23.03
C ASP A 308 18.12 -0.28 -22.80
N GLY A 309 18.50 -0.94 -23.91
CA GLY A 309 19.07 -2.28 -23.91
C GLY A 309 18.05 -3.40 -24.15
N PRO A 310 18.51 -4.61 -24.49
CA PRO A 310 17.64 -5.71 -24.92
C PRO A 310 16.67 -6.15 -23.80
N GLN A 311 17.11 -6.07 -22.55
CA GLN A 311 16.33 -6.42 -21.36
C GLN A 311 16.04 -5.20 -20.46
N GLY A 312 16.14 -3.98 -20.99
CA GLY A 312 15.87 -2.75 -20.23
C GLY A 312 16.82 -2.52 -19.05
N GLU A 313 18.08 -2.96 -19.17
CA GLU A 313 19.09 -2.91 -18.09
C GLU A 313 19.60 -1.49 -17.83
N VAL A 314 19.68 -0.68 -18.88
CA VAL A 314 20.24 0.67 -18.81
C VAL A 314 19.11 1.68 -18.67
N ILE A 315 19.03 2.33 -17.51
CA ILE A 315 18.05 3.39 -17.27
C ILE A 315 18.67 4.73 -17.68
N ARG A 316 18.22 5.27 -18.80
CA ARG A 316 18.61 6.60 -19.25
C ARG A 316 17.63 7.64 -18.69
N LYS A 317 18.18 8.61 -17.96
CA LYS A 317 17.43 9.76 -17.44
C LYS A 317 17.51 10.91 -18.45
N ASP A 318 16.38 11.54 -18.71
CA ASP A 318 16.28 12.64 -19.68
C ASP A 318 15.26 13.69 -19.22
N GLU A 319 15.14 14.79 -19.95
CA GLU A 319 14.09 15.78 -19.72
C GLU A 319 12.70 15.23 -20.05
N ILE A 320 11.69 15.73 -19.33
CA ILE A 320 10.29 15.40 -19.62
C ILE A 320 9.90 15.95 -21.00
N PRO A 321 9.30 15.12 -21.88
CA PRO A 321 8.77 15.56 -23.17
C PRO A 321 7.84 16.76 -23.02
N LYS A 322 7.97 17.76 -23.91
CA LYS A 322 7.25 19.05 -23.78
C LYS A 322 5.73 18.89 -23.62
N GLU A 323 5.15 17.92 -24.33
CA GLU A 323 3.71 17.62 -24.31
C GLU A 323 3.22 17.14 -22.94
N MET A 324 4.06 16.43 -22.19
CA MET A 324 3.70 15.85 -20.89
C MET A 324 4.04 16.75 -19.69
N ARG A 325 4.69 17.90 -19.90
CA ARG A 325 5.10 18.79 -18.79
C ARG A 325 3.91 19.32 -18.00
N ALA A 326 2.82 19.69 -18.70
CA ALA A 326 1.59 20.14 -18.06
C ALA A 326 0.97 19.01 -17.21
N GLU A 327 0.82 17.81 -17.80
CA GLU A 327 0.26 16.66 -17.08
C GLU A 327 1.14 16.25 -15.87
N SER A 328 2.47 16.24 -16.02
CA SER A 328 3.40 15.96 -14.92
C SER A 328 3.23 16.93 -13.75
N GLN A 329 3.06 18.22 -14.05
CA GLN A 329 2.84 19.25 -13.04
C GLN A 329 1.50 19.06 -12.34
N ASP A 330 0.42 18.86 -13.10
CA ASP A 330 -0.92 18.61 -12.53
C ASP A 330 -0.93 17.40 -11.60
N ARG A 331 -0.22 16.33 -11.98
CA ARG A 331 -0.11 15.10 -11.18
C ARG A 331 0.78 15.28 -9.96
N LEU A 332 1.81 16.12 -10.04
CA LEU A 332 2.59 16.51 -8.87
C LEU A 332 1.73 17.29 -7.88
N PHE A 333 0.91 18.24 -8.34
CA PHE A 333 -0.01 18.97 -7.47
C PHE A 333 -1.03 18.02 -6.81
N GLU A 334 -1.61 17.10 -7.58
CA GLU A 334 -2.50 16.06 -7.05
C GLU A 334 -1.80 15.18 -6.00
N LEU A 335 -0.56 14.76 -6.24
CA LEU A 335 0.23 13.98 -5.29
C LEU A 335 0.46 14.76 -3.99
N ILE A 336 0.88 16.03 -4.08
CA ILE A 336 1.10 16.89 -2.91
C ILE A 336 -0.21 17.07 -2.13
N GLU A 337 -1.33 17.31 -2.79
CA GLU A 337 -2.65 17.43 -2.15
C GLU A 337 -3.03 16.14 -1.40
N HIS A 338 -2.85 14.97 -2.01
CA HIS A 338 -3.20 13.71 -1.35
C HIS A 338 -2.32 13.41 -0.14
N VAL A 339 -1.02 13.69 -0.22
CA VAL A 339 -0.09 13.44 0.89
C VAL A 339 -0.26 14.47 2.00
N SER A 340 -0.54 15.74 1.67
CA SER A 340 -0.78 16.81 2.67
C SER A 340 -2.05 16.60 3.49
N ASN A 341 -3.05 15.91 2.94
CA ASN A 341 -4.24 15.49 3.68
C ASN A 341 -3.94 14.44 4.78
N VAL A 342 -2.76 13.82 4.76
CA VAL A 342 -2.39 12.65 5.59
C VAL A 342 -1.19 12.93 6.49
N ASP A 343 -0.20 13.66 5.99
CA ASP A 343 1.04 14.00 6.69
C ASP A 343 0.98 15.44 7.20
N ASP A 344 1.06 15.63 8.52
CA ASP A 344 0.92 16.94 9.15
C ASP A 344 2.05 17.90 8.74
N ILE A 345 3.29 17.40 8.63
CA ILE A 345 4.47 18.20 8.26
C ILE A 345 4.32 18.77 6.84
N LEU A 346 3.89 17.94 5.89
CA LEU A 346 3.63 18.40 4.53
C LEU A 346 2.37 19.26 4.46
N GLY A 347 1.35 18.97 5.29
CA GLY A 347 0.15 19.77 5.47
C GLY A 347 0.47 21.22 5.84
N ASP A 348 1.33 21.42 6.84
CA ASP A 348 1.76 22.75 7.27
C ASP A 348 2.50 23.52 6.17
N LEU A 349 3.41 22.84 5.45
CA LEU A 349 4.11 23.45 4.31
C LEU A 349 3.15 23.88 3.20
N PHE A 350 2.13 23.06 2.92
CA PHE A 350 1.11 23.35 1.93
C PHE A 350 0.22 24.53 2.33
N LEU A 351 -0.18 24.63 3.61
CA LEU A 351 -0.94 25.77 4.15
C LEU A 351 -0.15 27.08 4.09
N LEU A 352 1.18 27.01 4.17
CA LEU A 352 2.09 28.15 4.03
C LEU A 352 2.40 28.50 2.57
N GLU A 353 1.76 27.84 1.60
CA GLU A 353 2.01 27.97 0.16
C GLU A 353 3.49 27.76 -0.26
N LYS A 354 4.25 27.02 0.56
CA LYS A 354 5.65 26.70 0.29
C LYS A 354 5.74 25.41 -0.53
N LYS A 355 6.44 25.47 -1.66
CA LYS A 355 6.71 24.28 -2.48
C LYS A 355 7.65 23.32 -1.73
N PRO A 356 7.25 22.05 -1.49
CA PRO A 356 8.12 21.09 -0.83
C PRO A 356 9.28 20.68 -1.75
N THR A 357 10.42 20.38 -1.16
CA THR A 357 11.54 19.75 -1.88
C THR A 357 11.27 18.27 -2.14
N ALA A 358 11.96 17.67 -3.12
CA ALA A 358 11.81 16.25 -3.45
C ALA A 358 12.04 15.35 -2.22
N ASP A 359 13.06 15.64 -1.41
CA ASP A 359 13.38 14.87 -0.21
C ASP A 359 12.29 14.98 0.86
N GLN A 360 11.74 16.18 1.07
CA GLN A 360 10.62 16.39 1.99
C GLN A 360 9.38 15.63 1.53
N LEU A 361 9.10 15.62 0.22
CA LEU A 361 7.99 14.88 -0.35
C LEU A 361 8.18 13.37 -0.21
N GLN A 362 9.38 12.84 -0.49
CA GLN A 362 9.69 11.41 -0.32
C GLN A 362 9.56 10.99 1.15
N ALA A 363 10.06 11.81 2.08
CA ALA A 363 9.93 11.55 3.51
C ALA A 363 8.46 11.57 3.97
N ALA A 364 7.66 12.52 3.48
CA ALA A 364 6.23 12.59 3.76
C ALA A 364 5.48 11.37 3.20
N ILE A 365 5.76 10.97 1.96
CA ILE A 365 5.19 9.74 1.38
C ILE A 365 5.55 8.54 2.25
N ARG A 366 6.82 8.37 2.63
CA ARG A 366 7.24 7.26 3.50
C ARG A 366 6.44 7.23 4.81
N ARG A 367 6.32 8.35 5.53
CA ARG A 367 5.51 8.42 6.76
C ARG A 367 4.04 8.07 6.51
N ALA A 368 3.48 8.52 5.39
CA ALA A 368 2.10 8.25 5.01
C ALA A 368 1.87 6.76 4.65
N VAL A 369 2.85 6.10 4.02
CA VAL A 369 2.83 4.65 3.74
C VAL A 369 2.94 3.82 5.02
N LEU A 370 3.89 4.16 5.90
CA LEU A 370 4.08 3.47 7.18
C LEU A 370 2.83 3.58 8.07
N SER A 371 2.15 4.72 8.05
CA SER A 371 0.87 4.91 8.74
C SER A 371 -0.33 4.28 8.03
N ARG A 372 -0.14 3.70 6.83
CA ARG A 372 -1.16 3.02 6.01
C ARG A 372 -2.32 3.91 5.60
N LYS A 373 -2.09 5.23 5.61
CA LYS A 373 -3.07 6.24 5.23
C LYS A 373 -2.90 6.71 3.79
N PHE A 374 -1.81 6.33 3.12
CA PHE A 374 -1.53 6.64 1.72
C PHE A 374 -0.96 5.42 1.01
N VAL A 375 -1.36 5.21 -0.26
CA VAL A 375 -0.85 4.13 -1.10
C VAL A 375 -0.22 4.71 -2.36
N PRO A 376 1.12 4.63 -2.52
CA PRO A 376 1.79 5.05 -3.74
C PRO A 376 1.51 4.06 -4.87
N VAL A 377 1.27 4.60 -6.07
CA VAL A 377 0.99 3.79 -7.26
C VAL A 377 2.13 3.93 -8.27
N CYS A 378 2.87 2.84 -8.45
CA CYS A 378 3.90 2.68 -9.46
C CYS A 378 3.31 2.09 -10.75
N LEU A 379 3.95 2.36 -11.87
CA LEU A 379 3.51 1.95 -13.21
C LEU A 379 4.63 1.17 -13.92
N GLY A 380 4.27 0.23 -14.80
CA GLY A 380 5.24 -0.43 -15.67
C GLY A 380 4.67 -1.55 -16.54
N SER A 381 5.57 -2.24 -17.23
CA SER A 381 5.32 -3.49 -17.92
C SER A 381 6.47 -4.46 -17.63
N ALA A 382 6.19 -5.49 -16.86
CA ALA A 382 7.15 -6.54 -16.54
C ALA A 382 7.52 -7.37 -17.79
N LEU A 383 6.58 -7.55 -18.72
CA LEU A 383 6.83 -8.30 -19.95
C LEU A 383 7.85 -7.57 -20.84
N LYS A 384 7.66 -6.26 -21.01
CA LYS A 384 8.54 -5.39 -21.80
C LYS A 384 9.73 -4.84 -21.03
N ASN A 385 9.99 -5.32 -19.81
CA ASN A 385 11.16 -4.94 -19.02
C ASN A 385 11.23 -3.44 -18.68
N LYS A 386 10.09 -2.83 -18.33
CA LYS A 386 9.97 -1.40 -18.03
C LYS A 386 9.30 -1.16 -16.68
N GLY A 387 9.89 -0.31 -15.85
CA GLY A 387 9.31 0.11 -14.57
C GLY A 387 9.54 -0.83 -13.39
N VAL A 388 10.28 -1.92 -13.57
CA VAL A 388 10.61 -2.86 -12.47
C VAL A 388 11.69 -2.29 -11.55
N GLN A 389 12.72 -1.62 -12.09
CA GLN A 389 13.75 -1.00 -11.25
C GLN A 389 13.22 0.18 -10.43
N PRO A 390 12.40 1.11 -10.98
CA PRO A 390 11.71 2.12 -10.16
C PRO A 390 10.79 1.51 -9.10
N LEU A 391 10.19 0.35 -9.35
CA LEU A 391 9.43 -0.38 -8.34
C LEU A 391 10.34 -0.87 -7.21
N LEU A 392 11.51 -1.43 -7.51
CA LEU A 392 12.49 -1.85 -6.49
C LEU A 392 13.02 -0.67 -5.68
N ASP A 393 13.22 0.48 -6.33
CA ASP A 393 13.59 1.72 -5.64
C ASP A 393 12.48 2.19 -4.70
N ALA A 394 11.22 2.15 -5.16
CA ALA A 394 10.06 2.47 -4.34
C ALA A 394 9.91 1.52 -3.13
N VAL A 395 10.21 0.23 -3.29
CA VAL A 395 10.24 -0.74 -2.19
C VAL A 395 11.25 -0.31 -1.12
N ILE A 396 12.47 0.05 -1.50
CA ILE A 396 13.49 0.47 -0.52
C ILE A 396 13.08 1.77 0.18
N ASN A 397 12.59 2.74 -0.60
CA ASN A 397 12.32 4.09 -0.13
C ASN A 397 11.06 4.17 0.75
N TYR A 398 10.01 3.43 0.43
CA TYR A 398 8.70 3.61 1.08
C TYR A 398 8.23 2.46 1.95
N LEU A 399 8.68 1.22 1.72
CA LEU A 399 8.30 0.09 2.59
C LEU A 399 9.14 0.05 3.87
N PRO A 400 8.58 -0.51 4.96
CA PRO A 400 9.25 -0.55 6.24
C PRO A 400 10.43 -1.52 6.25
N ASN A 401 11.33 -1.29 7.19
CA ASN A 401 12.31 -2.27 7.62
C ASN A 401 11.78 -3.10 8.81
N PRO A 402 12.39 -4.25 9.14
CA PRO A 402 11.94 -5.11 10.24
C PRO A 402 11.98 -4.45 11.64
N SER A 403 12.67 -3.32 11.80
CA SER A 403 12.67 -2.56 13.06
C SER A 403 11.51 -1.58 13.21
N GLU A 404 10.80 -1.26 12.11
CA GLU A 404 9.69 -0.30 12.09
C GLU A 404 8.32 -0.97 12.25
N VAL A 405 8.24 -2.29 12.13
CA VAL A 405 6.98 -3.06 12.25
C VAL A 405 6.96 -3.83 13.56
N GLU A 406 5.88 -3.68 14.32
CA GLU A 406 5.63 -4.49 15.52
C GLU A 406 4.88 -5.77 15.14
N ASN A 407 5.62 -6.87 15.03
CA ASN A 407 5.04 -8.19 14.79
C ASN A 407 4.72 -8.89 16.13
N LEU A 408 3.47 -9.33 16.30
CA LEU A 408 3.03 -10.09 17.46
C LEU A 408 3.26 -11.58 17.22
N ALA A 409 4.09 -12.22 18.04
CA ALA A 409 4.22 -13.67 18.07
C ALA A 409 3.34 -14.25 19.19
N ASN A 410 2.56 -15.27 18.89
CA ASN A 410 1.91 -16.07 19.92
C ASN A 410 2.98 -16.93 20.59
N ILE A 411 3.30 -16.62 21.84
CA ILE A 411 4.15 -17.47 22.67
C ILE A 411 3.21 -18.52 23.26
N GLU A 412 3.23 -19.75 22.73
CA GLU A 412 2.73 -20.90 23.48
C GLU A 412 3.69 -21.10 24.65
N ILE A 413 3.24 -20.71 25.85
CA ILE A 413 3.95 -21.07 27.08
C ILE A 413 3.59 -22.53 27.33
N ASP A 414 4.47 -23.44 26.90
CA ASP A 414 4.41 -24.83 27.34
C ASP A 414 4.54 -24.86 28.87
N MET A 415 3.41 -24.99 29.57
CA MET A 415 3.36 -25.06 31.04
C MET A 415 3.90 -26.38 31.63
N ASN A 416 4.70 -27.15 30.88
CA ASN A 416 5.21 -28.46 31.31
C ASN A 416 6.72 -28.64 31.07
N VAL A 417 7.54 -27.69 31.54
CA VAL A 417 8.93 -28.00 31.86
C VAL A 417 9.07 -28.01 33.37
N SER A 418 8.78 -29.18 33.95
CA SER A 418 9.29 -29.53 35.27
C SER A 418 10.80 -29.36 35.26
N SER A 419 11.31 -28.71 36.30
CA SER A 419 12.71 -28.41 36.54
C SER A 419 13.58 -29.66 36.47
N ALA A 420 14.11 -29.96 35.29
CA ALA A 420 15.23 -30.88 35.14
C ALA A 420 16.48 -30.21 35.73
N GLY A 421 16.77 -30.56 36.99
CA GLY A 421 17.99 -30.17 37.68
C GLY A 421 19.22 -30.54 36.85
N CYS A 422 20.05 -29.55 36.56
CA CYS A 422 21.32 -29.74 35.89
C CYS A 422 22.34 -30.28 36.92
N SER A 423 22.41 -31.60 37.10
CA SER A 423 23.54 -32.22 37.80
C SER A 423 24.71 -32.35 36.82
N ARG A 424 25.69 -31.46 36.97
CA ARG A 424 27.00 -31.58 36.31
C ARG A 424 27.76 -32.73 36.97
N THR A 425 27.95 -33.84 36.26
CA THR A 425 29.05 -34.76 36.54
C THR A 425 30.21 -34.42 35.60
N SER A 426 31.22 -33.81 36.17
CA SER A 426 32.55 -33.68 35.60
C SER A 426 33.21 -35.06 35.59
N ASN A 427 33.34 -35.69 34.43
CA ASN A 427 34.34 -36.74 34.25
C ASN A 427 35.49 -36.19 33.43
N GLU A 428 36.52 -35.77 34.17
CA GLU A 428 37.90 -35.67 33.70
C GLU A 428 38.46 -37.07 33.42
N SER A 429 39.24 -37.16 32.34
CA SER A 429 40.34 -38.10 32.10
C SER A 429 40.09 -39.61 32.11
N ARG A 430 40.26 -40.26 30.94
CA ARG A 430 41.54 -40.84 30.49
C ARG A 430 41.46 -41.31 29.06
#